data_AF-A0A961T962-F1
#
_entry.id   AF-A0A961T962-F1
#
_cell.length_a   1.000
_cell.length_b   1.000
_cell.length_c   1.000
_cell.angle_alpha   90.00
_cell.angle_beta   90.00
_cell.angle_gamma   90.00
#
_symmetry.space_group_name_H-M   'P 1'
#
loop_
_entity.id
_entity.type
_entity.pdbx_description
1 polymer ?
#
loop_
_entity_poly.entity_id
_entity_poly.type
_entity_poly.pdbx_seq_one_letter_code
_entity_poly.pdbx_strand_id
1 'polypeptide(L)'
;KRHGGFIPGIRPGDRTAEYIDYVLTRITVIGAIYLIIVCLLPEFLISATGVPFYLGGTSLLIVVSVTMDTVAQVQGHLLAHQYEGLVKKSRLRGGKRNR
;
A
#
# COMPACT_ATOMS: atom_id res chain seq x y z
N LYS A 1 6.71 -3.63 -18.42
CA LYS A 1 7.94 -2.88 -18.79
C LYS A 1 7.71 -1.93 -20.01
N ARG A 2 6.66 -1.08 -20.00
CA ARG A 2 6.35 -0.16 -21.13
C ARG A 2 6.21 1.31 -20.73
N HIS A 3 6.79 1.70 -19.60
CA HIS A 3 6.89 3.10 -19.18
C HIS A 3 8.36 3.30 -18.85
N GLY A 4 9.06 4.12 -19.64
CA GLY A 4 10.53 4.26 -19.65
C GLY A 4 11.09 4.99 -18.42
N GLY A 5 10.70 4.58 -17.21
CA GLY A 5 11.29 5.04 -15.97
C GLY A 5 12.57 4.25 -15.67
N PHE A 6 13.67 4.97 -15.45
CA PHE A 6 14.92 4.41 -14.92
C PHE A 6 15.17 5.04 -13.56
N ILE A 7 15.73 4.27 -12.63
CA ILE A 7 16.16 4.81 -11.33
C ILE A 7 17.46 5.57 -11.56
N PRO A 8 17.49 6.91 -11.34
CA PRO A 8 18.70 7.69 -11.55
C PRO A 8 19.83 7.17 -10.65
N GLY A 9 20.99 6.91 -11.25
CA GLY A 9 22.18 6.39 -10.55
C GLY A 9 22.39 4.87 -10.64
N ILE A 10 21.42 4.09 -11.13
CA ILE A 10 21.54 2.62 -11.25
C ILE A 10 21.34 2.21 -12.71
N ARG A 11 22.25 1.38 -13.25
CA ARG A 11 22.12 0.89 -14.63
C ARG A 11 20.83 0.05 -14.76
N PRO A 12 19.95 0.35 -15.73
CA PRO A 12 18.71 -0.39 -15.92
C PRO A 12 18.98 -1.85 -16.27
N GLY A 13 18.24 -2.76 -15.65
CA GLY A 13 18.41 -4.21 -15.81
C GLY A 13 18.56 -4.91 -14.45
N ASP A 14 19.43 -5.92 -14.39
CA ASP A 14 19.63 -6.76 -13.20
C ASP A 14 20.03 -5.96 -11.95
N ARG A 15 20.87 -4.93 -12.13
CA ARG A 15 21.29 -4.01 -11.04
C ARG A 15 20.13 -3.24 -10.42
N THR A 16 19.09 -2.94 -11.20
CA THR A 16 17.90 -2.26 -10.69
C THR A 16 17.01 -3.23 -9.91
N ALA A 17 16.86 -4.46 -10.40
CA ALA A 17 16.09 -5.48 -9.71
C ALA A 17 16.71 -5.82 -8.35
N GLU A 18 18.02 -6.00 -8.30
CA GLU A 18 18.80 -6.30 -7.09
C GLU A 18 18.68 -5.17 -6.04
N TYR A 19 18.71 -3.91 -6.49
CA TYR A 19 18.48 -2.76 -5.60
C TYR A 19 17.06 -2.71 -5.04
N ILE A 20 16.05 -2.92 -5.89
CA ILE A 20 14.65 -2.91 -5.46
C ILE A 20 14.39 -4.06 -4.47
N ASP A 21 14.91 -5.24 -4.74
CA ASP A 21 14.75 -6.41 -3.88
C ASP A 21 15.41 -6.20 -2.51
N TYR A 22 16.61 -5.62 -2.48
CA TYR A 22 17.29 -5.25 -1.24
C TYR A 22 16.49 -4.25 -0.39
N VAL A 23 15.93 -3.22 -1.02
CA VAL A 23 15.11 -2.21 -0.33
C VAL A 23 13.80 -2.82 0.17
N LEU A 24 13.10 -3.57 -0.68
CA LEU A 24 11.86 -4.23 -0.32
C LEU A 24 12.06 -5.19 0.85
N THR A 25 13.11 -6.01 0.82
CA THR A 25 13.42 -6.97 1.89
C THR A 25 13.57 -6.30 3.25
N ARG A 26 14.25 -5.15 3.33
CA ARG A 26 14.40 -4.44 4.61
C ARG A 26 13.08 -3.88 5.12
N ILE A 27 12.27 -3.34 4.22
CA ILE A 27 10.95 -2.78 4.59
C ILE A 27 10.01 -3.91 5.03
N THR A 28 9.99 -5.03 4.31
CA THR A 28 9.12 -6.17 4.64
C THR A 28 9.52 -6.85 5.94
N VAL A 29 10.81 -6.97 6.25
CA VAL A 29 11.28 -7.53 7.53
C VAL A 29 10.78 -6.71 8.72
N ILE A 30 10.87 -5.38 8.64
CA ILE A 30 10.35 -4.50 9.71
C ILE A 30 8.82 -4.61 9.79
N GLY A 31 8.13 -4.66 8.65
CA GLY A 31 6.68 -4.86 8.59
C GLY A 31 6.23 -6.19 9.20
N ALA A 32 6.96 -7.27 8.96
CA ALA A 32 6.68 -8.58 9.52
C ALA A 32 6.80 -8.58 11.05
N ILE A 33 7.84 -7.95 11.60
CA ILE A 33 8.00 -7.80 13.06
C ILE A 33 6.82 -7.03 13.66
N TYR A 34 6.38 -5.95 13.01
CA TYR A 34 5.21 -5.19 13.45
C TYR A 34 3.94 -6.05 13.49
N LEU A 35 3.67 -6.84 12.45
CA LEU A 35 2.50 -7.72 12.42
C LEU A 35 2.55 -8.80 13.52
N ILE A 36 3.72 -9.37 13.78
CA ILE A 36 3.90 -10.35 14.87
C ILE A 36 3.54 -9.73 16.22
N ILE A 37 4.02 -8.52 16.50
CA ILE A 37 3.71 -7.81 17.76
C ILE A 37 2.21 -7.56 17.91
N VAL A 38 1.56 -7.10 16.83
CA VAL A 38 0.11 -6.83 16.82
C VAL A 38 -0.70 -8.11 17.03
N CYS A 39 -0.28 -9.24 16.46
CA CYS A 39 -0.92 -10.54 16.68
C CYS A 39 -0.73 -11.09 18.10
N LEU A 40 0.44 -10.90 18.70
CA LEU A 40 0.76 -11.40 20.05
C LEU A 40 0.05 -10.62 21.16
N LEU A 41 -0.28 -9.35 20.93
CA LEU A 41 -0.92 -8.47 21.91
C LEU A 41 -2.27 -9.04 22.45
N PRO A 42 -3.25 -9.43 21.62
CA PRO A 42 -4.49 -10.04 22.10
C PRO A 42 -4.27 -11.40 22.76
N GLU A 43 -3.36 -12.22 22.23
CA GLU A 43 -3.05 -13.55 22.77
C GLU A 43 -2.47 -13.45 24.20
N PHE A 44 -1.56 -12.50 24.41
CA PHE A 44 -1.02 -12.19 25.73
C PHE A 44 -2.09 -11.68 26.71
N LEU A 45 -2.97 -10.78 26.27
CA LEU A 45 -4.06 -10.25 27.10
C LEU A 45 -5.06 -11.33 27.55
N ILE A 46 -5.42 -12.25 26.65
CA ILE A 46 -6.30 -13.39 26.96
C ILE A 46 -5.62 -14.31 27.99
N SER A 47 -4.33 -14.59 27.82
CA SER A 47 -3.57 -15.44 28.75
C SER A 47 -3.46 -14.86 30.15
N ALA A 48 -3.34 -13.54 30.28
CA ALA A 48 -3.14 -12.85 31.56
C ALA A 48 -4.45 -12.55 32.31
N THR A 49 -5.55 -12.28 31.60
CA THR A 49 -6.81 -11.84 32.20
C THR A 49 -7.91 -12.91 32.20
N GLY A 50 -7.73 -14.03 31.51
CA GLY A 50 -8.64 -15.19 31.55
C GLY A 50 -10.06 -14.94 31.00
N VAL A 51 -10.35 -13.72 30.53
CA VAL A 51 -11.63 -13.38 29.91
C VAL A 51 -11.55 -13.77 28.43
N PRO A 52 -12.47 -14.61 27.93
CA PRO A 52 -12.52 -14.95 26.52
C PRO A 52 -12.90 -13.69 25.74
N PHE A 53 -11.92 -13.04 25.13
CA PHE A 53 -12.19 -11.95 24.20
C PHE A 53 -12.89 -12.57 22.98
N TYR A 54 -14.20 -12.32 22.83
CA TYR A 54 -14.98 -12.76 21.67
C TYR A 54 -14.39 -12.26 20.33
N LEU A 55 -13.53 -11.23 20.42
CA LEU A 55 -12.69 -10.71 19.34
C LEU A 55 -11.24 -11.25 19.48
N GLY A 56 -11.02 -12.55 19.28
CA GLY A 56 -9.69 -13.16 19.31
C GLY A 56 -8.74 -12.64 18.21
N GLY A 57 -7.45 -13.02 18.25
CA GLY A 57 -6.41 -12.56 17.33
C GLY A 57 -6.77 -12.66 15.83
N THR A 58 -7.59 -13.65 15.45
CA THR A 58 -8.12 -13.81 14.09
C THR A 58 -9.08 -12.68 13.68
N SER A 59 -9.95 -12.23 14.58
CA SER A 59 -10.86 -11.11 14.30
C SER A 59 -10.12 -9.78 14.17
N LEU A 60 -9.05 -9.58 14.94
CA LEU A 60 -8.18 -8.41 14.83
C LEU A 60 -7.48 -8.38 13.46
N LEU A 61 -6.95 -9.53 13.02
CA LEU A 61 -6.35 -9.67 11.69
C LEU A 61 -7.36 -9.37 10.58
N ILE A 62 -8.59 -9.89 10.68
CA ILE A 62 -9.66 -9.64 9.70
C ILE A 62 -10.03 -8.16 9.65
N VAL A 63 -10.18 -7.50 10.81
CA VAL A 63 -10.51 -6.06 10.86
C VAL A 63 -9.41 -5.25 10.18
N VAL A 64 -8.14 -5.49 10.51
CA VAL A 64 -7.03 -4.74 9.93
C VAL A 64 -6.91 -4.98 8.42
N SER A 65 -6.99 -6.23 7.96
CA SER A 65 -6.87 -6.56 6.53
C SER A 65 -8.00 -5.95 5.71
N VAL A 66 -9.26 -6.15 6.14
CA VAL A 66 -10.43 -5.61 5.44
C VAL A 66 -10.42 -4.08 5.44
N THR A 67 -9.97 -3.44 6.53
CA THR A 67 -9.88 -1.98 6.57
C THR A 67 -8.83 -1.47 5.58
N MET A 68 -7.68 -2.13 5.49
CA MET A 68 -6.63 -1.77 4.52
C MET A 68 -7.11 -1.95 3.07
N ASP A 69 -7.79 -3.06 2.78
CA ASP A 69 -8.39 -3.32 1.46
C ASP A 69 -9.47 -2.29 1.11
N THR A 70 -10.31 -1.92 2.07
CA THR A 70 -11.36 -0.92 1.89
C THR A 70 -10.76 0.45 1.60
N VAL A 71 -9.73 0.85 2.36
CA VAL A 71 -9.02 2.13 2.14
C VAL A 71 -8.37 2.16 0.75
N ALA A 72 -7.73 1.07 0.33
CA ALA A 72 -7.11 0.97 -0.99
C ALA A 72 -8.14 1.10 -2.13
N GLN A 73 -9.31 0.47 -1.98
CA GLN A 73 -10.41 0.59 -2.96
C GLN A 73 -10.97 2.02 -3.03
N VAL A 74 -11.19 2.65 -1.87
CA VAL A 74 -11.68 4.04 -1.81
C VAL A 74 -10.67 4.99 -2.47
N GLN A 75 -9.38 4.85 -2.17
CA GLN A 75 -8.33 5.65 -2.81
C GLN A 75 -8.27 5.42 -4.32
N GLY A 76 -8.42 4.18 -4.80
CA GLY A 76 -8.48 3.87 -6.22
C GLY A 76 -9.62 4.59 -6.95
N HIS A 77 -10.82 4.62 -6.34
CA HIS A 77 -11.97 5.32 -6.91
C HIS A 77 -11.80 6.85 -6.88
N LEU A 78 -11.22 7.40 -5.80
CA LEU A 78 -10.91 8.83 -5.69
C LEU A 78 -9.83 9.27 -6.69
N LEU A 79 -8.78 8.46 -6.88
CA LEU A 79 -7.75 8.70 -7.89
C LEU A 79 -8.36 8.68 -9.30
N ALA A 80 -9.22 7.71 -9.62
CA ALA A 80 -9.91 7.66 -10.92
C ALA A 80 -10.74 8.94 -11.17
N HIS A 81 -11.50 9.40 -10.16
CA HIS A 81 -12.30 10.63 -10.26
C HIS A 81 -11.45 11.89 -10.42
N GLN A 82 -10.30 11.98 -9.74
CA GLN A 82 -9.36 13.10 -9.90
C GLN A 82 -8.62 13.06 -11.24
N TYR A 83 -8.32 11.86 -11.76
CA TYR A 83 -7.77 11.68 -13.10
C TYR A 83 -8.74 12.12 -14.20
N GLU A 84 -10.03 11.79 -14.10
CA GLU A 84 -11.04 12.31 -15.05
C GLU A 84 -11.10 13.84 -15.03
N GLY A 85 -11.01 14.46 -13.85
CA GLY A 85 -10.97 15.93 -13.71
C GLY A 85 -9.74 16.56 -14.36
N LEU A 86 -8.55 15.96 -14.18
CA LEU A 86 -7.29 16.45 -14.76
C LEU A 86 -7.22 16.20 -16.27
N VAL A 87 -7.70 15.06 -16.77
CA VAL A 87 -7.78 14.73 -18.20
C VAL A 87 -8.82 15.59 -18.92
N LYS A 88 -9.97 15.87 -18.31
CA LYS A 88 -10.97 16.79 -18.86
C LYS A 88 -10.44 18.22 -18.91
N LYS A 89 -9.72 18.67 -17.88
CA LYS A 89 -9.07 20.00 -17.83
C LYS A 89 -7.93 20.14 -18.85
N SER A 90 -7.18 19.06 -19.13
CA SER A 90 -6.13 19.08 -20.16
C SER A 90 -6.69 19.11 -21.58
N ARG A 91 -7.78 18.38 -21.88
CA ARG A 91 -8.48 18.46 -23.19
C ARG A 91 -9.11 19.84 -23.45
N LEU A 92 -9.66 20.50 -22.42
CA LEU A 92 -10.23 21.85 -22.55
C LEU A 92 -9.18 22.95 -22.83
N ARG A 93 -7.91 22.72 -22.45
CA ARG A 93 -6.81 23.68 -22.70
C ARG A 93 -6.17 23.54 -24.09
N GLY A 94 -6.55 22.53 -24.88
CA GLY A 94 -6.08 22.32 -26.26
C GLY A 94 -6.86 23.07 -27.34
N GLY A 95 -7.98 23.72 -26.99
CA GLY A 95 -8.93 24.30 -27.97
C GLY A 95 -8.75 25.79 -28.30
N LYS A 96 -7.63 26.42 -27.92
CA LYS A 96 -7.33 27.81 -28.32
C LYS A 96 -5.90 27.92 -28.86
N ARG A 97 -5.68 27.42 -30.07
CA ARG A 97 -4.67 27.96 -30.96
C ARG A 97 -5.40 28.41 -32.23
N ASN A 98 -5.81 29.68 -32.20
CA ASN A 98 -6.30 30.43 -33.35
C ASN A 98 -5.08 30.99 -34.11
N ARG A 99 -5.25 31.14 -35.43
CA ARG A 99 -4.27 31.51 -36.49
C ARG A 99 -3.38 30.40 -37.03
#